data_AF-A0A352BAW0-F1
#
_entry.id   AF-A0A352BAW0-F1
#
_cell.length_a   1.000
_cell.length_b   1.000
_cell.length_c   1.000
_cell.angle_alpha   90.00
_cell.angle_beta   90.00
_cell.angle_gamma   90.00
#
_symmetry.space_group_name_H-M   'P 1'
#
loop_
_entity.id
_entity.type
_entity.pdbx_description
1 polymer ?
#
loop_
_entity_poly.entity_id
_entity_poly.type
_entity_poly.pdbx_seq_one_letter_code
_entity_poly.pdbx_strand_id
1 'polypeptide(L)'
;MENTPSFFDRIKHLDFTFLKKIDFRKEGKSKLSSHLLLKYIAKELLLYFFISFLFFFVVFFVNQILLLAETILKQRVPVPQVIRLIVYCLPAIVAQSAPFATLLGFLMCLGRMVTDNEIMVLRASGQRYSLILIPVIVMGLVISVFSFIMNDYFLPLGTLHYNRLRTEIIHSNPAVEIESNSIKRMNNTAFVIGNAEGTKIDDLLLFDRSENGQERIIISGKSSLEKTETPGVLMELHMENATVILFDPRSRGDFDMVQCDTMKLNIFESLFFSSSSVTAPRE
;
A
#
# COMPACT_ATOMS: atom_id res chain seq x y z
N MET A 1 24.79 4.25 -83.35
CA MET A 1 24.80 3.95 -81.90
C MET A 1 24.38 5.20 -81.17
N GLU A 2 23.28 5.05 -80.45
CA GLU A 2 22.37 6.06 -79.94
C GLU A 2 22.93 6.68 -78.65
N ASN A 3 23.00 8.01 -78.56
CA ASN A 3 23.53 8.71 -77.39
C ASN A 3 22.34 9.29 -76.61
N THR A 4 21.84 8.55 -75.62
CA THR A 4 20.78 8.99 -74.73
C THR A 4 21.36 9.87 -73.61
N PRO A 5 20.87 11.10 -73.39
CA PRO A 5 21.30 11.89 -72.24
C PRO A 5 20.76 11.28 -70.94
N SER A 6 21.62 11.26 -69.91
CA SER A 6 21.34 10.64 -68.61
C SER A 6 20.16 11.30 -67.88
N PHE A 7 19.40 10.48 -67.14
CA PHE A 7 18.22 10.85 -66.37
C PHE A 7 18.42 12.03 -65.39
N PHE A 8 19.68 12.32 -65.02
CA PHE A 8 20.03 13.37 -64.06
C PHE A 8 20.00 14.80 -64.62
N ASP A 9 20.04 15.00 -65.94
CA ASP A 9 19.94 16.35 -66.53
C ASP A 9 18.50 16.89 -66.53
N ARG A 10 17.50 16.02 -66.37
CA ARG A 10 16.07 16.40 -66.39
C ARG A 10 15.56 17.01 -65.09
N ILE A 11 16.35 16.95 -64.00
CA ILE A 11 15.92 17.41 -62.66
C ILE A 11 16.32 18.87 -62.38
N LYS A 12 17.22 19.47 -63.19
CA LYS A 12 17.68 20.85 -62.98
C LYS A 12 16.70 21.96 -63.38
N HIS A 13 15.58 21.61 -64.03
CA HIS A 13 14.54 22.55 -64.47
C HIS A 13 13.23 22.48 -63.69
N LEU A 14 13.18 21.75 -62.56
CA LEU A 14 12.02 21.83 -61.67
C LEU A 14 12.06 23.16 -60.89
N ASP A 15 11.29 24.10 -61.41
CA ASP A 15 11.04 25.44 -60.90
C ASP A 15 10.56 25.39 -59.44
N PHE A 16 11.50 25.54 -58.50
CA PHE A 16 11.28 25.56 -57.05
C PHE A 16 10.42 26.76 -56.59
N THR A 17 10.02 27.64 -57.51
CA THR A 17 9.13 28.77 -57.27
C THR A 17 7.70 28.32 -56.96
N PHE A 18 7.25 27.16 -57.45
CA PHE A 18 5.90 26.65 -57.19
C PHE A 18 5.71 26.15 -55.75
N LEU A 19 6.75 25.58 -55.13
CA LEU A 19 6.71 25.12 -53.74
C LEU A 19 6.79 26.26 -52.72
N LYS A 20 7.17 27.47 -53.14
CA LYS A 20 7.17 28.67 -52.30
C LYS A 20 5.81 29.39 -52.24
N LYS A 21 4.84 28.96 -53.08
CA LYS A 21 3.48 29.53 -53.16
C LYS A 21 2.42 28.71 -52.40
N ILE A 22 2.85 27.85 -51.47
CA ILE A 22 2.00 27.36 -50.38
C ILE A 22 2.42 28.14 -49.13
N ASP A 23 2.32 29.45 -49.22
CA ASP A 23 2.36 30.31 -48.05
C ASP A 23 1.03 30.08 -47.33
N PHE A 24 1.05 29.18 -46.34
CA PHE A 24 -0.04 28.97 -45.41
C PHE A 24 -0.30 30.30 -44.71
N ARG A 25 -1.21 31.08 -45.31
CA ARG A 25 -1.85 32.28 -44.79
C ARG A 25 -2.05 32.10 -43.29
N LYS A 26 -1.13 32.68 -42.51
CA LYS A 26 -1.26 32.90 -41.07
C LYS A 26 -2.36 33.95 -40.88
N GLU A 27 -3.60 33.57 -41.13
CA GLU A 27 -4.73 34.38 -40.71
C GLU A 27 -4.94 34.21 -39.21
N GLY A 28 -5.15 35.36 -38.57
CA GLY A 28 -5.12 35.56 -37.13
C GLY A 28 -5.89 34.49 -36.38
N LYS A 29 -5.16 33.69 -35.60
CA LYS A 29 -5.78 32.77 -34.65
C LYS A 29 -6.54 33.60 -33.61
N SER A 30 -7.85 33.45 -33.63
CA SER A 30 -8.77 33.86 -32.57
C SER A 30 -8.36 33.21 -31.24
N LYS A 31 -7.42 33.84 -30.54
CA LYS A 31 -6.82 33.38 -29.27
C LYS A 31 -7.88 33.06 -28.21
N LEU A 32 -9.06 33.69 -28.32
CA LEU A 32 -10.23 33.51 -27.45
C LEU A 32 -10.93 32.14 -27.65
N SER A 33 -11.00 31.60 -28.88
CA SER A 33 -11.70 30.33 -29.16
C SER A 33 -10.92 29.12 -28.63
N SER A 34 -9.59 29.12 -28.82
CA SER A 34 -8.73 28.03 -28.34
C SER A 34 -8.72 27.89 -26.82
N HIS A 35 -8.86 28.99 -26.08
CA HIS A 35 -8.89 28.96 -24.62
C HIS A 35 -10.20 28.39 -24.07
N LEU A 36 -11.34 28.67 -24.72
CA LEU A 36 -12.63 28.06 -24.36
C LEU A 36 -12.59 26.54 -24.53
N LEU A 37 -12.05 26.06 -25.65
CA LEU A 37 -11.89 24.62 -25.91
C LEU A 37 -10.97 23.95 -24.89
N LEU A 38 -9.84 24.56 -24.56
CA LEU A 38 -8.94 24.05 -23.51
C LEU A 38 -9.64 23.94 -22.16
N LYS A 39 -10.43 24.96 -21.78
CA LYS A 39 -11.19 24.94 -20.53
C LYS A 39 -12.28 23.87 -20.52
N TYR A 40 -12.94 23.65 -21.66
CA TYR A 40 -13.93 22.60 -21.83
C TYR A 40 -13.30 21.20 -21.62
N ILE A 41 -12.23 20.90 -22.37
CA ILE A 41 -11.51 19.62 -22.26
C ILE A 41 -10.96 19.40 -20.85
N ALA A 42 -10.38 20.44 -20.23
CA ALA A 42 -9.87 20.34 -18.87
C ALA A 42 -10.99 20.08 -17.84
N LYS A 43 -12.16 20.70 -18.00
CA LYS A 43 -13.31 20.48 -17.12
C LYS A 43 -13.83 19.04 -17.26
N GLU A 44 -13.88 18.54 -18.49
CA GLU A 44 -14.34 17.18 -18.77
C GLU A 44 -13.36 16.14 -18.23
N LEU A 45 -12.05 16.32 -18.48
CA LEU A 45 -10.99 15.49 -17.89
C LEU A 45 -11.08 15.44 -16.36
N LEU A 46 -11.28 16.59 -15.71
CA LEU A 46 -11.42 16.67 -14.25
C LEU A 46 -12.66 15.90 -13.77
N LEU A 47 -13.79 16.05 -14.46
CA LEU A 47 -15.03 15.35 -14.11
C LEU A 47 -14.85 13.83 -14.21
N TYR A 48 -14.30 13.33 -15.31
CA TYR A 48 -14.05 11.91 -15.49
C TYR A 48 -12.98 11.38 -14.52
N PHE A 49 -11.95 12.17 -14.22
CA PHE A 49 -10.98 11.84 -13.19
C PHE A 49 -11.65 11.64 -11.82
N PHE A 50 -12.52 12.56 -11.39
CA PHE A 50 -13.21 12.44 -10.09
C PHE A 50 -14.15 11.24 -10.03
N ILE A 51 -14.85 10.92 -11.12
CA ILE A 51 -15.70 9.73 -11.21
C ILE A 51 -14.85 8.46 -11.05
N SER A 52 -13.78 8.33 -11.83
CA SER A 52 -12.88 7.18 -11.74
C SER A 52 -12.14 7.13 -10.40
N PHE A 53 -11.79 8.28 -9.83
CA PHE A 53 -11.17 8.38 -8.51
C PHE A 53 -12.09 7.89 -7.42
N LEU A 54 -13.36 8.31 -7.41
CA LEU A 54 -14.34 7.83 -6.44
C LEU A 54 -14.56 6.32 -6.58
N PHE A 55 -14.63 5.81 -7.81
CA PHE A 55 -14.74 4.37 -8.05
C PHE A 55 -13.57 3.58 -7.45
N PHE A 56 -12.32 3.94 -7.79
CA PHE A 56 -11.15 3.26 -7.25
C PHE A 56 -10.99 3.48 -5.75
N PHE A 57 -11.30 4.67 -5.25
CA PHE A 57 -11.27 4.97 -3.82
C PHE A 57 -12.19 4.01 -3.06
N VAL A 58 -13.42 3.80 -3.51
CA VAL A 58 -14.36 2.85 -2.87
C VAL A 58 -13.82 1.42 -2.95
N VAL A 59 -13.30 1.00 -4.11
CA VAL A 59 -12.75 -0.36 -4.29
C VAL A 59 -11.59 -0.61 -3.31
N PHE A 60 -10.62 0.29 -3.25
CA PHE A 60 -9.48 0.18 -2.34
C PHE A 60 -9.88 0.35 -0.87
N PHE A 61 -10.85 1.21 -0.58
CA PHE A 61 -11.39 1.40 0.76
C PHE A 61 -12.07 0.14 1.29
N VAL A 62 -12.90 -0.52 0.47
CA VAL A 62 -13.51 -1.81 0.83
C VAL A 62 -12.45 -2.87 1.06
N ASN A 63 -11.44 -2.97 0.17
CA ASN A 63 -10.33 -3.91 0.35
C ASN A 63 -9.60 -3.67 1.68
N GLN A 64 -9.29 -2.41 2.00
CA GLN A 64 -8.63 -2.06 3.26
C GLN A 64 -9.50 -2.40 4.48
N ILE A 65 -10.82 -2.19 4.41
CA ILE A 65 -11.74 -2.57 5.48
C ILE A 65 -11.74 -4.09 5.67
N LEU A 66 -11.77 -4.88 4.60
CA LEU A 66 -11.77 -6.35 4.71
C LEU A 66 -10.48 -6.87 5.38
N LEU A 67 -9.33 -6.32 4.98
CA LEU A 67 -8.04 -6.64 5.60
C LEU A 67 -8.01 -6.30 7.09
N LEU A 68 -8.56 -5.12 7.46
CA LEU A 68 -8.63 -4.70 8.84
C LEU A 68 -9.66 -5.51 9.64
N ALA A 69 -10.79 -5.87 9.02
CA ALA A 69 -11.84 -6.66 9.64
C ALA A 69 -11.36 -8.06 10.00
N GLU A 70 -10.55 -8.71 9.16
CA GLU A 70 -9.93 -10.00 9.52
C GLU A 70 -9.11 -9.86 10.79
N THR A 71 -8.31 -8.80 10.90
CA THR A 71 -7.53 -8.50 12.11
C THR A 71 -8.48 -8.28 13.29
N ILE A 72 -9.45 -7.36 13.18
CA ILE A 72 -10.36 -6.97 14.27
C ILE A 72 -11.22 -8.13 14.78
N LEU A 73 -11.71 -8.98 13.88
CA LEU A 73 -12.53 -10.16 14.23
C LEU A 73 -11.71 -11.18 15.02
N LYS A 74 -10.44 -11.34 14.70
CA LYS A 74 -9.49 -12.18 15.47
C LYS A 74 -9.13 -11.54 16.81
N GLN A 75 -9.05 -10.21 16.82
CA GLN A 75 -8.38 -9.42 17.85
C GLN A 75 -9.32 -8.72 18.85
N ARG A 76 -10.65 -8.84 18.76
CA ARG A 76 -11.65 -8.18 19.65
C ARG A 76 -11.32 -6.70 19.97
N VAL A 77 -10.85 -5.96 18.98
CA VAL A 77 -10.40 -4.56 19.15
C VAL A 77 -11.61 -3.64 19.38
N PRO A 78 -11.57 -2.72 20.37
CA PRO A 78 -12.56 -1.67 20.55
C PRO A 78 -12.86 -0.86 19.27
N VAL A 79 -14.14 -0.68 18.95
CA VAL A 79 -14.63 0.06 17.75
C VAL A 79 -14.01 1.46 17.57
N PRO A 80 -13.79 2.28 18.62
CA PRO A 80 -13.18 3.61 18.44
C PRO A 80 -11.74 3.56 17.92
N GLN A 81 -10.99 2.52 18.27
CA GLN A 81 -9.61 2.34 17.84
C GLN A 81 -9.55 1.91 16.37
N VAL A 82 -10.51 1.08 15.95
CA VAL A 82 -10.70 0.69 14.55
C VAL A 82 -10.92 1.90 13.65
N ILE A 83 -11.80 2.82 14.06
CA ILE A 83 -12.09 4.02 13.26
C ILE A 83 -10.82 4.86 13.08
N ARG A 84 -10.00 5.02 14.12
CA ARG A 84 -8.72 5.73 14.02
C ARG A 84 -7.74 5.03 13.07
N LEU A 85 -7.65 3.71 13.12
CA LEU A 85 -6.82 2.94 12.17
C LEU A 85 -7.27 3.17 10.72
N ILE A 86 -8.57 3.14 10.45
CA ILE A 86 -9.12 3.40 9.12
C ILE A 86 -8.75 4.81 8.64
N VAL A 87 -8.85 5.82 9.51
CA VAL A 87 -8.46 7.21 9.18
C VAL A 87 -6.97 7.31 8.81
N TYR A 88 -6.10 6.58 9.51
CA TYR A 88 -4.67 6.55 9.17
C TYR A 88 -4.35 5.82 7.87
N CYS A 89 -5.24 4.93 7.39
CA CYS A 89 -5.11 4.27 6.10
C CYS A 89 -5.60 5.13 4.91
N LEU A 90 -6.44 6.14 5.13
CA LEU A 90 -6.99 6.99 4.07
C LEU A 90 -5.93 7.61 3.15
N PRO A 91 -4.80 8.18 3.64
CA PRO A 91 -3.78 8.75 2.78
C PRO A 91 -3.19 7.74 1.80
N ALA A 92 -2.99 6.50 2.25
CA ALA A 92 -2.48 5.42 1.41
C ALA A 92 -3.46 5.04 0.31
N ILE A 93 -4.75 4.94 0.64
CA ILE A 93 -5.81 4.65 -0.33
C ILE A 93 -5.89 5.75 -1.39
N VAL A 94 -5.85 7.02 -0.98
CA VAL A 94 -5.86 8.16 -1.92
C VAL A 94 -4.65 8.14 -2.84
N ALA A 95 -3.45 7.89 -2.29
CA ALA A 95 -2.21 7.83 -3.04
C ALA A 95 -2.21 6.70 -4.10
N GLN A 96 -2.77 5.53 -3.77
CA GLN A 96 -2.92 4.44 -4.73
C GLN A 96 -4.03 4.69 -5.75
N SER A 97 -5.16 5.28 -5.31
CA SER A 97 -6.33 5.50 -6.18
C SER A 97 -6.05 6.52 -7.29
N ALA A 98 -5.24 7.56 -7.01
CA ALA A 98 -4.93 8.64 -7.95
C ALA A 98 -4.37 8.17 -9.31
N PRO A 99 -3.29 7.38 -9.41
CA PRO A 99 -2.75 6.92 -10.69
C PRO A 99 -3.75 6.06 -11.49
N PHE A 100 -4.44 5.11 -10.85
CA PHE A 100 -5.46 4.30 -11.54
C PHE A 100 -6.63 5.15 -12.05
N ALA A 101 -7.05 6.12 -11.26
CA ALA A 101 -8.10 7.07 -11.63
C ALA A 101 -7.69 7.97 -12.80
N THR A 102 -6.44 8.45 -12.83
CA THR A 102 -5.95 9.23 -13.97
C THR A 102 -5.98 8.44 -15.26
N LEU A 103 -5.49 7.20 -15.23
CA LEU A 103 -5.44 6.34 -16.40
C LEU A 103 -6.86 6.07 -16.94
N LEU A 104 -7.75 5.56 -16.09
CA LEU A 104 -9.09 5.17 -16.49
C LEU A 104 -9.95 6.40 -16.83
N GLY A 105 -9.89 7.44 -16.02
CA GLY A 105 -10.67 8.66 -16.21
C GLY A 105 -10.29 9.39 -17.50
N PHE A 106 -9.00 9.51 -17.79
CA PHE A 106 -8.57 10.15 -19.04
C PHE A 106 -8.92 9.30 -20.25
N LEU A 107 -8.79 7.97 -20.14
CA LEU A 107 -9.20 7.07 -21.21
C LEU A 107 -10.70 7.14 -21.50
N MET A 108 -11.54 7.17 -20.45
CA MET A 108 -12.99 7.32 -20.57
C MET A 108 -13.38 8.68 -21.18
N CYS A 109 -12.76 9.77 -20.72
CA CYS A 109 -13.00 11.11 -21.26
C CYS A 109 -12.64 11.19 -22.74
N LEU A 110 -11.42 10.78 -23.11
CA LEU A 110 -10.96 10.80 -24.49
C LEU A 110 -11.77 9.84 -25.37
N GLY A 111 -12.11 8.66 -24.84
CA GLY A 111 -12.97 7.69 -25.51
C GLY A 111 -14.33 8.27 -25.86
N ARG A 112 -14.99 8.94 -24.90
CA ARG A 112 -16.26 9.65 -25.14
C ARG A 112 -16.13 10.70 -26.24
N MET A 113 -15.11 11.57 -26.16
CA MET A 113 -14.89 12.61 -27.16
C MET A 113 -14.63 12.05 -28.58
N VAL A 114 -14.06 10.84 -28.67
CA VAL A 114 -13.92 10.12 -29.95
C VAL A 114 -15.28 9.63 -30.43
N THR A 115 -16.08 9.00 -29.57
CA THR A 115 -17.41 8.47 -29.91
C THR A 115 -18.38 9.57 -30.35
N ASP A 116 -18.35 10.72 -29.66
CA ASP A 116 -19.19 11.88 -29.99
C ASP A 116 -18.66 12.67 -31.21
N ASN A 117 -17.60 12.18 -31.86
CA ASN A 117 -16.92 12.81 -32.99
C ASN A 117 -16.38 14.22 -32.72
N GLU A 118 -16.31 14.65 -31.44
CA GLU A 118 -15.78 15.97 -31.07
C GLU A 118 -14.33 16.14 -31.52
N ILE A 119 -13.50 15.10 -31.35
CA ILE A 119 -12.11 15.10 -31.84
C ILE A 119 -12.06 15.20 -33.37
N MET A 120 -12.99 14.56 -34.09
CA MET A 120 -13.05 14.61 -35.55
C MET A 120 -13.43 16.02 -36.04
N VAL A 121 -14.43 16.65 -35.40
CA VAL A 121 -14.85 18.02 -35.71
C VAL A 121 -13.74 19.02 -35.42
N LEU A 122 -13.04 18.88 -34.29
CA LEU A 122 -11.87 19.70 -33.97
C LEU A 122 -10.81 19.62 -35.06
N ARG A 123 -10.56 18.42 -35.59
CA ARG A 123 -9.62 18.22 -36.71
C ARG A 123 -10.12 18.83 -38.02
N ALA A 124 -11.40 18.66 -38.35
CA ALA A 124 -11.99 19.25 -39.55
C ALA A 124 -11.95 20.78 -39.54
N SER A 125 -12.04 21.39 -38.35
CA SER A 125 -11.90 22.85 -38.16
C SER A 125 -10.46 23.38 -38.25
N GLY A 126 -9.48 22.54 -38.56
CA GLY A 126 -8.07 22.93 -38.71
C GLY A 126 -7.32 23.14 -37.38
N GLN A 127 -7.88 22.68 -36.25
CA GLN A 127 -7.19 22.74 -34.96
C GLN A 127 -6.10 21.67 -34.86
N ARG A 128 -5.01 22.00 -34.16
CA ARG A 128 -3.86 21.11 -33.98
C ARG A 128 -4.15 20.05 -32.93
N TYR A 129 -3.66 18.83 -33.13
CA TYR A 129 -3.75 17.75 -32.12
C TYR A 129 -3.16 18.13 -30.76
N SER A 130 -2.13 18.98 -30.76
CA SER A 130 -1.50 19.50 -29.54
C SER A 130 -2.49 20.21 -28.60
N LEU A 131 -3.62 20.72 -29.11
CA LEU A 131 -4.62 21.39 -28.29
C LEU A 131 -5.33 20.42 -27.32
N ILE A 132 -5.47 19.15 -27.66
CA ILE A 132 -6.01 18.10 -26.78
C ILE A 132 -4.91 17.55 -25.87
N LEU A 133 -3.67 17.45 -26.39
CA LEU A 133 -2.54 16.91 -25.64
C LEU A 133 -2.10 17.81 -24.47
N ILE A 134 -2.10 19.13 -24.67
CA ILE A 134 -1.72 20.11 -23.63
C ILE A 134 -2.53 19.93 -22.32
N PRO A 135 -3.89 19.93 -22.30
CA PRO A 135 -4.64 19.81 -21.07
C PRO A 135 -4.47 18.43 -20.41
N VAL A 136 -4.29 17.36 -21.20
CA VAL A 136 -3.98 16.02 -20.67
C VAL A 136 -2.64 16.02 -19.92
N ILE A 137 -1.59 16.57 -20.53
CA ILE A 137 -0.26 16.63 -19.91
C ILE A 137 -0.27 17.54 -18.68
N VAL A 138 -0.88 18.72 -18.77
CA VAL A 138 -0.94 19.68 -17.66
C VAL A 138 -1.70 19.08 -16.47
N MET A 139 -2.85 18.44 -16.71
CA MET A 139 -3.60 17.77 -15.64
C MET A 139 -2.84 16.56 -15.08
N GLY A 140 -2.23 15.75 -15.93
CA GLY A 140 -1.40 14.64 -15.49
C GLY A 140 -0.25 15.10 -14.59
N LEU A 141 0.39 16.22 -14.94
CA LEU A 141 1.48 16.80 -14.14
C LEU A 141 0.95 17.34 -12.80
N VAL A 142 -0.17 18.05 -12.79
CA VAL A 142 -0.81 18.53 -11.55
C VAL A 142 -1.16 17.37 -10.62
N ILE A 143 -1.75 16.30 -11.15
CA ILE A 143 -2.12 15.13 -10.37
C ILE A 143 -0.87 14.35 -9.91
N SER A 144 0.18 14.31 -10.73
CA SER A 144 1.46 13.71 -10.37
C SER A 144 2.12 14.45 -9.20
N VAL A 145 2.16 15.79 -9.23
CA VAL A 145 2.67 16.60 -8.10
C VAL A 145 1.84 16.39 -6.85
N PHE A 146 0.51 16.34 -6.97
CA PHE A 146 -0.37 16.05 -5.84
C PHE A 146 -0.11 14.64 -5.25
N SER A 147 0.02 13.64 -6.12
CA SER A 147 0.31 12.26 -5.72
C SER A 147 1.70 12.14 -5.06
N PHE A 148 2.67 12.90 -5.55
CA PHE A 148 4.01 12.98 -4.96
C PHE A 148 3.96 13.53 -3.54
N ILE A 149 3.25 14.65 -3.31
CA ILE A 149 3.08 15.21 -1.96
C ILE A 149 2.37 14.22 -1.03
N MET A 150 1.37 13.49 -1.54
CA MET A 150 0.64 12.51 -0.75
C MET A 150 1.50 11.31 -0.36
N ASN A 151 2.38 10.85 -1.25
CA ASN A 151 3.33 9.78 -0.96
C ASN A 151 4.47 10.24 -0.05
N ASP A 152 5.04 11.41 -0.28
CA ASP A 152 6.26 11.84 0.40
C ASP A 152 5.99 12.38 1.81
N TYR A 153 4.85 13.03 2.02
CA TYR A 153 4.52 13.63 3.31
C TYR A 153 3.45 12.85 4.07
N PHE A 154 2.29 12.62 3.46
CA PHE A 154 1.13 12.09 4.17
C PHE A 154 1.23 10.58 4.44
N LEU A 155 1.81 9.81 3.52
CA LEU A 155 1.98 8.37 3.69
C LEU A 155 2.90 8.01 4.86
N PRO A 156 4.12 8.57 5.03
CA PRO A 156 4.96 8.25 6.18
C PRO A 156 4.36 8.74 7.49
N LEU A 157 3.75 9.93 7.51
CA LEU A 157 3.04 10.44 8.69
C LEU A 157 1.89 9.51 9.11
N GLY A 158 1.05 9.10 8.16
CA GLY A 158 -0.04 8.16 8.40
C GLY A 158 0.46 6.81 8.92
N THR A 159 1.53 6.28 8.31
CA THR A 159 2.15 5.01 8.71
C THR A 159 2.74 5.07 10.11
N LEU A 160 3.38 6.19 10.47
CA LEU A 160 3.95 6.40 11.80
C LEU A 160 2.85 6.41 12.88
N HIS A 161 1.75 7.13 12.64
CA HIS A 161 0.63 7.17 13.57
C HIS A 161 -0.14 5.85 13.63
N TYR A 162 -0.28 5.16 12.51
CA TYR A 162 -0.83 3.80 12.45
C TYR A 162 -0.02 2.83 13.31
N ASN A 163 1.30 2.81 13.16
CA ASN A 163 2.18 1.93 13.92
C ASN A 163 2.16 2.27 15.41
N ARG A 164 2.17 3.56 15.79
CA ARG A 164 2.05 3.98 17.18
C ARG A 164 0.75 3.54 17.82
N LEU A 165 -0.39 3.77 17.14
CA LEU A 165 -1.69 3.35 17.64
C LEU A 165 -1.79 1.83 17.73
N ARG A 166 -1.24 1.10 16.75
CA ARG A 166 -1.18 -0.37 16.79
C ARG A 166 -0.40 -0.86 18.00
N THR A 167 0.76 -0.28 18.29
CA THR A 167 1.57 -0.63 19.47
C THR A 167 0.82 -0.30 20.76
N GLU A 168 0.14 0.84 20.84
CA GLU A 168 -0.71 1.19 21.99
C GLU A 168 -1.86 0.20 22.21
N ILE A 169 -2.52 -0.26 21.13
CA ILE A 169 -3.57 -1.29 21.21
C ILE A 169 -3.00 -2.59 21.77
N ILE A 170 -1.85 -3.05 21.26
CA ILE A 170 -1.18 -4.27 21.72
C ILE A 170 -0.84 -4.17 23.22
N HIS A 171 -0.24 -3.06 23.66
CA HIS A 171 0.07 -2.83 25.08
C HIS A 171 -1.19 -2.77 25.95
N SER A 172 -2.23 -2.08 25.48
CA SER A 172 -3.46 -1.93 26.25
C SER A 172 -4.26 -3.22 26.36
N ASN A 173 -4.04 -4.20 25.47
CA ASN A 173 -4.82 -5.44 25.45
C ASN A 173 -4.03 -6.62 24.83
N PRO A 174 -3.10 -7.26 25.55
CA PRO A 174 -2.24 -8.32 25.00
C PRO A 174 -2.99 -9.62 24.66
N ALA A 175 -4.17 -9.85 25.27
CA ALA A 175 -5.09 -10.93 24.90
C ALA A 175 -5.58 -10.84 23.44
N VAL A 176 -5.42 -9.67 22.82
CA VAL A 176 -5.78 -9.41 21.41
C VAL A 176 -4.87 -10.16 20.44
N GLU A 177 -3.63 -10.42 20.80
CA GLU A 177 -2.67 -11.10 19.91
C GLU A 177 -2.77 -12.63 20.03
N ILE A 178 -3.51 -13.18 20.98
CA ILE A 178 -3.54 -14.62 21.25
C ILE A 178 -4.70 -15.23 20.47
N GLU A 179 -4.37 -15.82 19.30
CA GLU A 179 -5.34 -16.56 18.50
C GLU A 179 -5.42 -18.01 18.99
N SER A 180 -6.64 -18.50 19.24
CA SER A 180 -6.87 -19.90 19.61
C SER A 180 -6.44 -20.82 18.46
N ASN A 181 -5.78 -21.94 18.79
CA ASN A 181 -5.23 -22.92 17.85
C ASN A 181 -4.25 -22.34 16.83
N SER A 182 -3.43 -21.37 17.26
CA SER A 182 -2.48 -20.69 16.38
C SER A 182 -1.03 -20.97 16.76
N ILE A 183 -0.15 -20.87 15.76
CA ILE A 183 1.30 -20.93 15.94
C ILE A 183 1.87 -19.57 15.58
N LYS A 184 2.45 -18.87 16.56
CA LYS A 184 3.15 -17.59 16.35
C LYS A 184 4.65 -17.80 16.47
N ARG A 185 5.37 -17.57 15.37
CA ARG A 185 6.83 -17.65 15.32
C ARG A 185 7.43 -16.25 15.38
N MET A 186 8.44 -16.10 16.22
CA MET A 186 9.04 -14.83 16.61
C MET A 186 10.54 -15.02 16.73
N ASN A 187 11.27 -14.72 15.65
CA ASN A 187 12.71 -14.97 15.52
C ASN A 187 13.09 -16.41 15.94
N ASN A 188 13.54 -16.57 17.18
CA ASN A 188 14.03 -17.81 17.77
C ASN A 188 13.05 -18.44 18.78
N THR A 189 11.89 -17.85 18.99
CA THR A 189 10.83 -18.35 19.87
C THR A 189 9.58 -18.69 19.05
N ALA A 190 8.95 -19.84 19.28
CA ALA A 190 7.68 -20.22 18.70
C ALA A 190 6.67 -20.52 19.80
N PHE A 191 5.54 -19.83 19.77
CA PHE A 191 4.38 -20.06 20.62
C PHE A 191 3.40 -20.93 19.85
N VAL A 192 3.05 -22.08 20.40
CA VAL A 192 1.94 -22.91 19.95
C VAL A 192 0.88 -22.83 21.02
N ILE A 193 -0.23 -22.19 20.67
CA ILE A 193 -1.35 -21.92 21.56
C ILE A 193 -2.46 -22.89 21.20
N GLY A 194 -2.90 -23.68 22.18
CA GLY A 194 -4.08 -24.53 22.09
C GLY A 194 -5.37 -23.72 22.15
N ASN A 195 -6.32 -24.13 22.99
CA ASN A 195 -7.58 -23.41 23.10
C ASN A 195 -7.41 -22.15 23.97
N ALA A 196 -7.63 -20.97 23.40
CA ALA A 196 -7.59 -19.71 24.14
C ALA A 196 -8.98 -19.08 24.25
N GLU A 197 -9.47 -18.92 25.48
CA GLU A 197 -10.71 -18.21 25.81
C GLU A 197 -10.41 -16.95 26.62
N GLY A 198 -10.26 -15.82 25.92
CA GLY A 198 -10.00 -14.53 26.55
C GLY A 198 -8.60 -14.46 27.15
N THR A 199 -8.49 -14.46 28.48
CA THR A 199 -7.21 -14.43 29.22
C THR A 199 -6.74 -15.80 29.69
N LYS A 200 -7.53 -16.86 29.47
CA LYS A 200 -7.14 -18.24 29.79
C LYS A 200 -6.72 -18.96 28.52
N ILE A 201 -5.61 -19.68 28.60
CA ILE A 201 -5.07 -20.49 27.52
C ILE A 201 -4.90 -21.91 28.06
N ASP A 202 -5.58 -22.84 27.42
CA ASP A 202 -5.42 -24.27 27.62
C ASP A 202 -4.35 -24.76 26.64
N ASP A 203 -3.38 -25.50 27.17
CA ASP A 203 -2.23 -26.07 26.45
C ASP A 203 -1.38 -25.03 25.71
N LEU A 204 -0.37 -24.51 26.42
CA LEU A 204 0.65 -23.65 25.84
C LEU A 204 1.95 -24.42 25.67
N LEU A 205 2.50 -24.40 24.46
CA LEU A 205 3.85 -24.86 24.17
C LEU A 205 4.68 -23.68 23.68
N LEU A 206 5.82 -23.47 24.31
CA LEU A 206 6.76 -22.43 23.94
C LEU A 206 8.09 -23.10 23.63
N PHE A 207 8.52 -22.96 22.38
CA PHE A 207 9.85 -23.33 21.94
C PHE A 207 10.69 -22.06 21.96
N ASP A 208 11.77 -22.04 22.72
CA ASP A 208 12.69 -20.92 22.68
C ASP A 208 14.09 -21.42 22.44
N ARG A 209 14.70 -20.91 21.39
CA ARG A 209 16.09 -21.16 21.05
C ARG A 209 16.88 -19.95 21.50
N SER A 210 17.67 -20.09 22.54
CA SER A 210 18.56 -18.99 22.94
C SER A 210 19.65 -18.79 21.87
N GLU A 211 20.17 -17.56 21.73
CA GLU A 211 21.30 -17.25 20.84
C GLU A 211 22.54 -18.10 21.15
N ASN A 212 22.66 -18.57 22.40
CA ASN A 212 23.73 -19.46 22.85
C ASN A 212 23.58 -20.92 22.38
N GLY A 213 22.57 -21.23 21.56
CA GLY A 213 22.29 -22.57 21.03
C GLY A 213 21.55 -23.49 21.99
N GLN A 214 21.24 -23.03 23.22
CA GLN A 214 20.42 -23.76 24.17
C GLN A 214 18.95 -23.70 23.74
N GLU A 215 18.36 -24.87 23.50
CA GLU A 215 16.94 -25.00 23.17
C GLU A 215 16.16 -25.30 24.45
N ARG A 216 15.08 -24.57 24.69
CA ARG A 216 14.16 -24.82 25.79
C ARG A 216 12.75 -25.01 25.25
N ILE A 217 12.05 -25.99 25.81
CA ILE A 217 10.63 -26.22 25.55
C ILE A 217 9.90 -26.05 26.87
N ILE A 218 8.90 -25.17 26.90
CA ILE A 218 8.04 -24.95 28.05
C ILE A 218 6.64 -25.44 27.67
N ILE A 219 6.08 -26.33 28.48
CA ILE A 219 4.76 -26.93 28.29
C ILE A 219 3.92 -26.59 29.51
N SER A 220 2.71 -26.07 29.33
CA SER A 220 1.74 -25.94 30.43
C SER A 220 0.34 -26.32 29.99
N GLY A 221 -0.37 -27.07 30.83
CA GLY A 221 -1.77 -27.45 30.57
C GLY A 221 -2.75 -26.29 30.75
N LYS A 222 -2.52 -25.43 31.74
CA LYS A 222 -3.33 -24.21 31.95
C LYS A 222 -2.42 -23.02 32.12
N SER A 223 -2.74 -21.94 31.43
CA SER A 223 -2.05 -20.67 31.61
C SER A 223 -3.03 -19.51 31.59
N SER A 224 -2.71 -18.47 32.34
CA SER A 224 -3.46 -17.23 32.39
C SER A 224 -2.54 -16.07 32.05
N LEU A 225 -3.08 -15.16 31.25
CA LEU A 225 -2.41 -13.93 30.84
C LEU A 225 -2.79 -12.82 31.80
N GLU A 226 -1.79 -12.28 32.49
CA GLU A 226 -1.93 -11.08 33.30
C GLU A 226 -1.21 -9.91 32.63
N LYS A 227 -1.83 -8.72 32.75
CA LYS A 227 -1.18 -7.46 32.39
C LYS A 227 -0.27 -7.09 33.55
N THR A 228 0.98 -6.77 33.24
CA THR A 228 1.97 -6.36 34.25
C THR A 228 2.34 -4.90 34.04
N GLU A 229 2.37 -4.11 35.11
CA GLU A 229 2.75 -2.68 35.09
C GLU A 229 4.28 -2.47 35.04
N THR A 230 5.06 -3.54 34.87
CA THR A 230 6.53 -3.49 34.88
C THR A 230 7.03 -2.95 33.54
N PRO A 231 7.83 -1.87 33.51
CA PRO A 231 8.32 -1.30 32.27
C PRO A 231 9.15 -2.32 31.47
N GLY A 232 8.76 -2.55 30.21
CA GLY A 232 9.43 -3.46 29.27
C GLY A 232 8.87 -4.90 29.23
N VAL A 233 7.96 -5.27 30.13
CA VAL A 233 7.23 -6.54 30.08
C VAL A 233 5.91 -6.32 29.34
N LEU A 234 5.71 -7.01 28.21
CA LEU A 234 4.49 -6.89 27.41
C LEU A 234 3.33 -7.69 28.04
N MET A 235 3.63 -8.86 28.60
CA MET A 235 2.67 -9.72 29.28
C MET A 235 3.37 -10.70 30.22
N GLU A 236 2.69 -11.06 31.31
CA GLU A 236 3.12 -12.10 32.25
C GLU A 236 2.20 -13.31 32.10
N LEU A 237 2.78 -14.47 31.84
CA LEU A 237 2.07 -15.73 31.76
C LEU A 237 2.22 -16.47 33.07
N HIS A 238 1.11 -16.71 33.74
CA HIS A 238 1.02 -17.57 34.91
C HIS A 238 0.58 -18.95 34.45
N MET A 239 1.50 -19.90 34.52
CA MET A 239 1.34 -21.27 34.04
C MET A 239 1.18 -22.20 35.24
N GLU A 240 0.16 -23.05 35.21
CA GLU A 240 -0.06 -24.12 36.18
C GLU A 240 0.47 -25.45 35.61
N ASN A 241 1.10 -26.25 36.48
CA ASN A 241 1.71 -27.55 36.13
C ASN A 241 2.63 -27.45 34.90
N ALA A 242 3.54 -26.47 34.93
CA ALA A 242 4.48 -26.22 33.85
C ALA A 242 5.64 -27.23 33.88
N THR A 243 6.00 -27.73 32.71
CA THR A 243 7.18 -28.57 32.50
C THR A 243 8.14 -27.83 31.57
N VAL A 244 9.37 -27.63 32.04
CA VAL A 244 10.45 -27.02 31.27
C VAL A 244 11.46 -28.11 30.92
N ILE A 245 11.75 -28.25 29.63
CA ILE A 245 12.77 -29.15 29.11
C ILE A 245 13.89 -28.27 28.55
N LEU A 246 15.11 -28.44 29.07
CA LEU A 246 16.30 -27.74 28.65
C LEU A 246 17.21 -28.73 27.91
N PHE A 247 17.58 -28.42 26.68
CA PHE A 247 18.52 -29.23 25.89
C PHE A 247 19.92 -28.61 25.95
N ASP A 248 20.93 -29.43 26.24
CA ASP A 248 22.32 -28.97 26.19
C ASP A 248 22.80 -28.90 24.72
N PRO A 249 23.32 -27.75 24.25
CA PRO A 249 23.85 -27.62 22.89
C PRO A 249 25.03 -28.57 22.58
N ARG A 250 25.74 -29.08 23.60
CA ARG A 250 26.93 -29.93 23.42
C ARG A 250 26.61 -31.42 23.36
N SER A 251 25.49 -31.87 23.93
CA SER A 251 25.09 -33.26 23.98
C SER A 251 23.62 -33.40 23.58
N ARG A 252 23.36 -33.96 22.39
CA ARG A 252 21.99 -34.16 21.88
C ARG A 252 21.17 -35.19 22.67
N GLY A 253 21.80 -35.94 23.57
CA GLY A 253 21.15 -36.98 24.38
C GLY A 253 20.84 -36.55 25.82
N ASP A 254 21.44 -35.46 26.30
CA ASP A 254 21.26 -34.99 27.67
C ASP A 254 20.23 -33.86 27.70
N PHE A 255 19.25 -34.00 28.59
CA PHE A 255 18.21 -33.00 28.82
C PHE A 255 17.93 -32.88 30.31
N ASP A 256 17.69 -31.64 30.75
CA ASP A 256 17.21 -31.37 32.09
C ASP A 256 15.70 -31.12 32.02
N MET A 257 14.96 -31.80 32.90
CA MET A 257 13.52 -31.63 33.04
C MET A 257 13.21 -31.01 34.39
N VAL A 258 12.51 -29.88 34.38
CA VAL A 258 12.04 -29.18 35.57
C VAL A 258 10.52 -29.14 35.54
N GLN A 259 9.89 -29.72 36.56
CA GLN A 259 8.44 -29.69 36.73
C GLN A 259 8.09 -28.72 37.85
N CYS A 260 7.19 -27.78 37.58
CA CYS A 260 6.77 -26.73 38.49
C CYS A 260 5.25 -26.72 38.62
N ASP A 261 4.74 -26.68 39.85
CA ASP A 261 3.30 -26.52 40.09
C ASP A 261 2.80 -25.15 39.60
N THR A 262 3.61 -24.11 39.79
CA THR A 262 3.35 -22.76 39.29
C THR A 262 4.61 -22.17 38.66
N MET A 263 4.46 -21.54 37.50
CA MET A 263 5.54 -20.86 36.80
C MET A 263 5.05 -19.51 36.31
N LYS A 264 5.87 -18.48 36.50
CA LYS A 264 5.64 -17.15 35.94
C LYS A 264 6.65 -16.88 34.85
N LEU A 265 6.16 -16.56 33.66
CA LEU A 265 7.00 -16.22 32.53
C LEU A 265 6.69 -14.81 32.04
N ASN A 266 7.67 -13.92 32.16
CA ASN A 266 7.58 -12.58 31.61
C ASN A 266 7.98 -12.61 30.14
N ILE A 267 7.09 -12.14 29.26
CA ILE A 267 7.42 -11.93 27.86
C ILE A 267 7.72 -10.45 27.65
N PHE A 268 8.94 -10.18 27.19
CA PHE A 268 9.42 -8.83 26.97
C PHE A 268 8.98 -8.28 25.61
N GLU A 269 8.86 -6.95 25.53
CA GLU A 269 8.56 -6.23 24.29
C GLU A 269 9.62 -6.51 23.19
N SER A 270 10.87 -6.75 23.57
CA SER A 270 11.97 -7.07 22.65
C SER A 270 11.74 -8.36 21.85
N LEU A 271 11.03 -9.35 22.40
CA LEU A 271 10.65 -10.56 21.67
C LEU A 271 9.62 -10.26 20.56
N PHE A 272 8.74 -9.27 20.76
CA PHE A 272 7.69 -8.88 19.82
C PHE A 272 8.10 -7.84 18.79
N PHE A 273 8.91 -6.86 19.19
CA PHE A 273 9.21 -5.69 18.37
C PHE A 273 10.66 -5.61 17.88
N SER A 274 11.52 -6.61 18.16
CA SER A 274 12.89 -6.66 17.62
C SER A 274 12.95 -6.74 16.09
N SER A 275 11.84 -7.03 15.40
CA SER A 275 11.74 -6.95 13.93
C SER A 275 11.34 -5.56 13.39
N SER A 276 11.03 -4.58 14.25
CA SER A 276 10.56 -3.26 13.81
C SER A 276 11.64 -2.32 13.26
N SER A 277 12.90 -2.77 13.16
CA SER A 277 13.94 -2.11 12.36
C SER A 277 13.95 -2.53 10.88
N VAL A 278 12.97 -3.33 10.42
CA VAL A 278 12.73 -3.47 8.99
C VAL A 278 11.73 -2.38 8.59
N THR A 279 12.27 -1.19 8.34
CA THR A 279 11.77 -0.31 7.28
C THR A 279 11.65 -1.17 6.03
N ALA A 280 10.50 -1.82 5.83
CA ALA A 280 10.18 -2.42 4.55
C ALA A 280 10.11 -1.25 3.56
N PRO A 281 11.03 -1.16 2.58
CA PRO A 281 10.79 -0.31 1.44
C PRO A 281 9.59 -0.94 0.75
N ARG A 282 8.44 -0.27 0.78
CA ARG A 282 7.34 -0.67 -0.10
C ARG A 282 7.81 -0.39 -1.53
N GLU A 283 8.07 -1.48 -2.26
CA GLU A 283 8.00 -1.53 -3.72
C GLU A 283 6.60 -1.13 -4.21
#